data_AF-A0A3L6TWG3-F1
#
_entry.id   AF-A0A3L6TWG3-F1
#
_cell.length_a   1.000
_cell.length_b   1.000
_cell.length_c   1.000
_cell.angle_alpha   90.00
_cell.angle_beta   90.00
_cell.angle_gamma   90.00
#
_symmetry.space_group_name_H-M   'P 1'
#
loop_
_entity.id
_entity.type
_entity.pdbx_description
1 polymer ?
#
loop_
_entity_poly.entity_id
_entity_poly.type
_entity_poly.pdbx_seq_one_letter_code
_entity_poly.pdbx_strand_id
1 'polypeptide(L)'
;MKAMKQGITAITAMVPPSVFNNPVPHEIVIDFEDLHRLYRQQHMDVNLITVFCIMQWLEEEKTHKHKVAYLDLARIHHTEHNFKLTKQVKENLKAEKTKKQKAKIKEELHKKERHKVSVYIAKMMLKRVDKKYIMAPYGFE
;
A
#
# COMPACT_ATOMS: atom_id res chain seq x y z
N MET A 1 3.57 -30.23 1.42
CA MET A 1 4.56 -29.48 2.24
C MET A 1 4.68 -30.08 3.63
N LYS A 2 5.89 -30.16 4.21
CA LYS A 2 6.11 -30.68 5.58
C LYS A 2 5.49 -29.78 6.67
N ALA A 3 5.51 -28.46 6.48
CA ALA A 3 4.95 -27.47 7.41
C ALA A 3 3.43 -27.63 7.65
N MET A 4 2.65 -27.89 6.58
CA MET A 4 1.21 -28.19 6.71
C MET A 4 0.91 -29.39 7.61
N LYS A 5 1.78 -30.43 7.57
CA LYS A 5 1.63 -31.60 8.43
C LYS A 5 1.89 -31.28 9.91
N GLN A 6 2.54 -30.16 10.20
CA GLN A 6 2.78 -29.63 11.55
C GLN A 6 1.73 -28.59 11.96
N GLY A 7 0.64 -28.43 11.17
CA GLY A 7 -0.42 -27.46 11.46
C GLY A 7 -0.08 -26.01 11.11
N ILE A 8 1.10 -25.74 10.55
CA ILE A 8 1.46 -24.42 10.06
C ILE A 8 0.74 -24.20 8.73
N THR A 9 -0.10 -23.17 8.65
CA THR A 9 -0.88 -22.84 7.45
C THR A 9 -0.48 -21.51 6.83
N ALA A 10 0.16 -20.62 7.59
CA ALA A 10 0.62 -19.32 7.15
C ALA A 10 1.84 -18.86 7.98
N ILE A 11 2.52 -17.84 7.46
CA ILE A 11 3.60 -17.11 8.12
C ILE A 11 3.09 -15.69 8.37
N THR A 12 3.25 -15.19 9.59
CA THR A 12 2.93 -13.80 9.91
C THR A 12 4.21 -12.98 10.05
N ALA A 13 4.17 -11.74 9.59
CA ALA A 13 5.25 -10.79 9.78
C ALA A 13 4.71 -9.47 10.34
N MET A 14 5.37 -8.97 11.38
CA MET A 14 5.11 -7.64 11.92
C MET A 14 5.73 -6.59 11.01
N VAL A 15 4.96 -5.57 10.66
CA VAL A 15 5.42 -4.39 9.93
C VAL A 15 5.62 -3.25 10.93
N PRO A 16 6.87 -2.85 11.22
CA PRO A 16 7.14 -1.74 12.12
C PRO A 16 6.57 -0.42 11.58
N PRO A 17 6.09 0.49 12.46
CA PRO A 17 5.67 1.84 12.10
C PRO A 17 6.72 2.60 11.27
N SER A 18 7.99 2.34 11.58
CA SER A 18 9.18 2.94 10.98
C SER A 18 9.43 2.51 9.54
N VAL A 19 8.80 1.46 9.00
CA VAL A 19 9.03 1.09 7.58
C VAL A 19 8.35 2.11 6.68
N PHE A 20 7.05 2.33 6.91
CA PHE A 20 6.19 3.11 6.02
C PHE A 20 5.68 4.43 6.62
N ASN A 21 6.19 4.82 7.79
CA ASN A 21 5.70 5.96 8.57
C ASN A 21 4.20 5.83 8.91
N ASN A 22 3.80 4.61 9.29
CA ASN A 22 2.48 4.34 9.80
C ASN A 22 2.41 4.67 11.29
N PRO A 23 1.24 5.08 11.82
CA PRO A 23 1.11 5.43 13.23
C PRO A 23 1.16 4.22 14.15
N VAL A 24 0.77 3.05 13.63
CA VAL A 24 0.69 1.79 14.38
C VAL A 24 1.36 0.67 13.61
N PRO A 25 1.95 -0.32 14.32
CA PRO A 25 2.38 -1.56 13.69
C PRO A 25 1.16 -2.31 13.16
N HIS A 26 1.37 -3.13 12.13
CA HIS A 26 0.36 -4.05 11.63
C HIS A 26 1.00 -5.37 11.24
N GLU A 27 0.20 -6.43 11.18
CA GLU A 27 0.63 -7.74 10.73
C GLU A 27 0.27 -7.96 9.26
N ILE A 28 1.16 -8.63 8.54
CA ILE A 28 0.86 -9.24 7.25
C ILE A 28 0.90 -10.74 7.39
N VAL A 29 0.01 -11.42 6.67
CA VAL A 29 -0.11 -12.87 6.64
C VAL A 29 0.28 -13.33 5.24
N ILE A 30 1.19 -14.30 5.17
CA ILE A 30 1.63 -14.94 3.93
C ILE A 30 1.19 -16.39 4.04
N ASP A 31 0.26 -16.81 3.21
CA ASP A 31 -0.13 -18.21 3.18
C ASP A 31 0.72 -19.01 2.18
N PHE A 32 0.42 -20.30 2.06
CA PHE A 32 1.14 -21.14 1.11
C PHE A 32 0.78 -20.88 -0.35
N GLU A 33 -0.37 -20.27 -0.63
CA GLU A 33 -0.73 -19.86 -1.98
C GLU A 33 0.15 -18.70 -2.42
N ASP A 34 0.37 -17.71 -1.55
CA ASP A 34 1.29 -16.59 -1.80
C ASP A 34 2.71 -17.08 -2.10
N LEU A 35 3.23 -17.99 -1.26
CA LEU A 35 4.56 -18.59 -1.49
C LEU A 35 4.62 -19.40 -2.79
N HIS A 36 3.54 -20.09 -3.15
CA HIS A 36 3.47 -20.85 -4.39
C HIS A 36 3.43 -19.93 -5.61
N ARG A 37 2.70 -18.80 -5.55
CA ARG A 37 2.71 -17.76 -6.59
C ARG A 37 4.10 -17.19 -6.79
N LEU A 38 4.82 -16.90 -5.70
CA LEU A 38 6.21 -16.44 -5.75
C LEU A 38 7.13 -17.48 -6.43
N TYR A 39 7.03 -18.75 -6.03
CA TYR A 39 7.82 -19.83 -6.64
C TYR A 39 7.54 -19.99 -8.14
N ARG A 40 6.28 -19.81 -8.56
CA ARG A 40 5.85 -19.88 -9.95
C ARG A 40 6.13 -18.61 -10.75
N GLN A 41 6.75 -17.58 -10.14
CA GLN A 41 6.99 -16.26 -10.74
C GLN A 41 5.70 -15.63 -11.28
N GLN A 42 4.58 -15.85 -10.58
CA GLN A 42 3.30 -15.24 -10.89
C GLN A 42 3.21 -13.82 -10.31
N HIS A 43 2.13 -13.12 -10.65
CA HIS A 43 1.87 -11.79 -10.12
C HIS A 43 1.89 -11.81 -8.58
N MET A 44 2.78 -11.02 -8.00
CA MET A 44 2.91 -10.88 -6.54
C MET A 44 1.79 -10.00 -6.01
N ASP A 45 1.22 -10.40 -4.89
CA ASP A 45 0.24 -9.60 -4.19
C ASP A 45 0.89 -8.50 -3.34
N VAL A 46 0.06 -7.69 -2.69
CA VAL A 46 0.52 -6.61 -1.82
C VAL A 46 1.33 -7.13 -0.64
N ASN A 47 0.97 -8.29 -0.08
CA ASN A 47 1.65 -8.85 1.09
C ASN A 47 3.09 -9.23 0.75
N LEU A 48 3.32 -9.96 -0.34
CA LEU A 48 4.66 -10.35 -0.78
C LEU A 48 5.56 -9.15 -1.09
N ILE A 49 5.01 -8.12 -1.73
CA ILE A 49 5.79 -6.89 -1.99
C ILE A 49 6.10 -6.16 -0.67
N THR A 50 5.17 -6.16 0.28
CA THR A 50 5.39 -5.58 1.62
C THR A 50 6.52 -6.31 2.35
N VAL A 51 6.55 -7.64 2.31
CA VAL A 51 7.65 -8.46 2.87
C VAL A 51 8.98 -8.07 2.25
N PHE A 52 9.03 -7.95 0.91
CA PHE A 52 10.24 -7.54 0.21
C PHE A 52 10.73 -6.17 0.71
N CYS A 53 9.83 -5.19 0.85
CA CYS A 53 10.17 -3.87 1.38
C CYS A 53 10.72 -3.94 2.82
N ILE A 54 10.14 -4.79 3.67
CA ILE A 54 10.59 -4.98 5.06
C ILE A 54 11.97 -5.62 5.10
N MET A 55 12.22 -6.64 4.26
CA MET A 55 13.53 -7.30 4.19
C MET A 55 14.63 -6.32 3.79
N GLN A 56 14.38 -5.50 2.77
CA GLN A 56 15.32 -4.49 2.31
C GLN A 56 15.53 -3.36 3.34
N TRP A 57 14.45 -2.90 3.98
CA TRP A 57 14.55 -1.94 5.08
C TRP A 57 15.37 -2.49 6.25
N LEU A 58 15.13 -3.75 6.64
CA LEU A 58 15.86 -4.37 7.75
C LEU A 58 17.36 -4.55 7.42
N GLU A 59 17.68 -4.86 6.16
CA GLU A 59 19.06 -4.90 5.69
C GLU A 59 19.71 -3.52 5.75
N GLU A 60 19.01 -2.46 5.34
CA GLU A 60 19.48 -1.08 5.42
C GLU A 60 19.71 -0.63 6.87
N GLU A 61 18.79 -0.94 7.79
CA GLU A 61 18.93 -0.61 9.21
C GLU A 61 20.15 -1.31 9.84
N LYS A 62 20.45 -2.55 9.42
CA LYS A 62 21.59 -3.31 9.95
C LYS A 62 22.93 -2.91 9.36
N THR A 63 22.95 -2.61 8.06
CA THR A 63 24.20 -2.42 7.31
C THR A 63 24.51 -0.96 7.03
N HIS A 64 23.51 -0.08 7.15
CA HIS A 64 23.54 1.32 6.72
C HIS A 64 23.93 1.51 5.23
N LYS A 65 23.83 0.44 4.43
CA LYS A 65 24.03 0.46 2.98
C LYS A 65 22.69 0.70 2.29
N HIS A 66 22.75 1.25 1.08
CA HIS A 66 21.56 1.46 0.24
C HIS A 66 20.44 2.24 0.94
N LYS A 67 20.77 3.38 1.59
CA LYS A 67 19.82 4.27 2.30
C LYS A 67 18.51 4.50 1.51
N VAL A 68 17.51 3.67 1.76
CA VAL A 68 16.26 3.60 1.01
C VAL A 68 15.08 3.66 1.97
N ALA A 69 14.03 4.36 1.56
CA ALA A 69 12.72 4.27 2.19
C ALA A 69 11.70 3.77 1.17
N TYR A 70 10.58 3.27 1.68
CA TYR A 70 9.49 2.74 0.87
C TYR A 70 8.20 3.48 1.19
N LEU A 71 7.41 3.75 0.15
CA LEU A 71 6.01 4.14 0.33
C LEU A 71 5.16 2.90 0.60
N ASP A 72 4.15 3.06 1.44
CA ASP A 72 3.17 2.01 1.72
C ASP A 72 2.29 1.76 0.48
N LEU A 73 2.36 0.55 -0.09
CA LEU A 73 1.52 0.16 -1.22
C LEU A 73 0.04 0.41 -0.92
N ALA A 74 -0.41 0.07 0.28
CA ALA A 74 -1.82 0.19 0.64
C ALA A 74 -2.29 1.65 0.66
N ARG A 75 -1.38 2.63 0.72
CA ARG A 75 -1.70 4.07 0.74
C ARG A 75 -1.49 4.76 -0.60
N ILE A 76 -0.68 4.17 -1.48
CA ILE A 76 -0.45 4.69 -2.83
C ILE A 76 -1.11 3.86 -3.91
N HIS A 77 -1.86 2.81 -3.56
CA HIS A 77 -2.55 1.96 -4.51
C HIS A 77 -3.51 2.76 -5.41
N HIS A 78 -3.70 2.34 -6.66
CA HIS A 78 -4.56 3.06 -7.59
C HIS A 78 -6.00 3.23 -7.07
N THR A 79 -6.50 2.28 -6.26
CA THR A 79 -7.84 2.37 -5.64
C THR A 79 -7.94 3.52 -4.64
N GLU A 80 -6.84 3.88 -3.96
CA GLU A 80 -6.80 5.00 -3.02
C GLU A 80 -6.68 6.36 -3.73
N HIS A 81 -6.42 6.36 -5.04
CA HIS A 81 -6.57 7.55 -5.89
C HIS A 81 -8.03 7.80 -6.31
N ASN A 82 -8.93 6.84 -6.02
CA ASN A 82 -10.32 6.87 -6.44
C ASN A 82 -11.26 7.08 -5.26
N PHE A 83 -12.32 7.86 -5.49
CA PHE A 83 -13.35 8.05 -4.47
C PHE A 83 -14.17 6.77 -4.27
N LYS A 84 -14.49 6.47 -3.02
CA LYS A 84 -15.33 5.32 -2.66
C LYS A 84 -16.81 5.70 -2.80
N LEU A 85 -17.62 4.83 -3.39
CA LEU A 85 -19.07 5.02 -3.55
C LEU A 85 -19.82 4.77 -2.23
N THR A 86 -19.63 5.66 -1.26
CA THR A 86 -20.37 5.62 0.01
C THR A 86 -21.85 5.92 -0.20
N LYS A 87 -22.69 5.60 0.80
CA LYS A 87 -24.14 5.89 0.75
C LYS A 87 -24.41 7.38 0.46
N GLN A 88 -23.69 8.26 1.13
CA GLN A 88 -23.78 9.71 0.93
C GLN A 88 -23.36 10.14 -0.49
N VAL A 89 -22.26 9.60 -1.03
CA VAL A 89 -21.84 9.91 -2.41
C VAL A 89 -22.88 9.42 -3.42
N LYS A 90 -23.47 8.24 -3.20
CA LYS A 90 -24.54 7.71 -4.04
C LYS A 90 -25.77 8.61 -4.02
N GLU A 91 -26.19 9.09 -2.85
CA GLU A 91 -27.31 10.01 -2.69
C GLU A 91 -27.05 11.35 -3.37
N ASN A 92 -25.88 11.95 -3.15
CA ASN A 92 -25.47 13.20 -3.81
C ASN A 92 -25.46 13.08 -5.34
N LEU A 93 -24.96 11.96 -5.87
CA LEU A 93 -24.97 11.70 -7.31
C LEU A 93 -26.36 11.40 -7.88
N LYS A 94 -27.30 10.90 -7.07
CA LYS A 94 -28.70 10.67 -7.45
C LYS A 94 -29.52 11.97 -7.44
N ALA A 95 -29.27 12.85 -6.47
CA ALA A 95 -29.93 14.15 -6.36
C ALA A 95 -29.63 15.06 -7.56
N GLU A 96 -28.43 14.91 -8.14
CA GLU A 96 -28.05 15.68 -9.32
C GLU A 96 -28.76 15.19 -10.59
N LYS A 97 -29.31 16.10 -11.40
CA LYS A 97 -30.06 15.75 -12.62
C LYS A 97 -29.17 15.71 -13.87
N THR A 98 -28.09 16.50 -13.89
CA THR A 98 -27.30 16.70 -15.12
C THR A 98 -26.05 15.82 -15.14
N LYS A 99 -25.80 15.12 -16.27
CA LYS A 99 -24.55 14.34 -16.47
C LYS A 99 -23.28 15.17 -16.24
N LYS A 100 -23.27 16.42 -16.72
CA LYS A 100 -22.15 17.37 -16.55
C LYS A 100 -21.86 17.69 -15.08
N GLN A 101 -22.89 17.89 -14.26
CA GLN A 101 -22.71 18.18 -12.84
C GLN A 101 -22.25 16.94 -12.06
N LYS A 102 -22.78 15.74 -12.38
CA LYS A 102 -22.27 14.48 -11.82
C LYS A 102 -20.79 14.27 -12.12
N ALA A 103 -20.34 14.56 -13.34
CA ALA A 103 -18.94 14.45 -13.72
C ALA A 103 -18.04 15.38 -12.89
N LYS A 104 -18.45 16.65 -12.70
CA LYS A 104 -17.74 17.60 -11.83
C LYS A 104 -17.64 17.12 -10.38
N ILE A 105 -18.73 16.58 -9.83
CA ILE A 105 -18.74 16.03 -8.46
C ILE A 105 -17.73 14.89 -8.34
N LYS A 106 -17.73 13.95 -9.31
CA LYS A 106 -16.78 12.83 -9.33
C LYS A 106 -15.33 13.34 -9.41
N GLU A 107 -15.06 14.30 -10.28
CA GLU A 107 -13.72 14.86 -10.46
C GLU A 107 -13.19 15.51 -9.17
N GLU A 108 -14.02 16.31 -8.49
CA GLU A 108 -13.70 16.91 -7.19
C GLU A 108 -13.44 15.85 -6.11
N LEU A 109 -14.23 14.77 -6.09
CA LEU A 109 -14.01 13.66 -5.16
C LEU A 109 -12.69 12.92 -5.44
N HIS A 110 -12.37 12.63 -6.72
CA HIS A 110 -11.08 12.06 -7.10
C HIS A 110 -9.92 12.99 -6.74
N LYS A 111 -10.07 14.30 -6.93
CA LYS A 111 -9.06 15.30 -6.54
C LYS A 111 -8.78 15.26 -5.03
N LYS A 112 -9.82 15.11 -4.20
CA LYS A 112 -9.68 14.96 -2.75
C LYS A 112 -8.92 13.70 -2.36
N GLU A 113 -9.22 12.54 -2.95
CA GLU A 113 -8.50 11.30 -2.64
C GLU A 113 -7.04 11.35 -3.11
N ARG A 114 -6.79 11.81 -4.34
CA ARG A 114 -5.42 12.07 -4.83
C ARG A 114 -4.66 13.05 -3.94
N HIS A 115 -5.34 14.06 -3.40
CA HIS A 115 -4.71 14.99 -2.47
C HIS A 115 -4.26 14.29 -1.18
N LYS A 116 -5.06 13.37 -0.61
CA LYS A 116 -4.64 12.58 0.57
C LYS A 116 -3.38 11.77 0.29
N VAL A 117 -3.32 11.11 -0.87
CA VAL A 117 -2.12 10.36 -1.25
C VAL A 117 -0.92 11.27 -1.45
N SER A 118 -1.10 12.42 -2.13
CA SER A 118 -0.02 13.40 -2.29
C SER A 118 0.52 13.92 -0.95
N VAL A 119 -0.36 14.16 0.03
CA VAL A 119 0.03 14.57 1.39
C VAL A 119 0.82 13.47 2.10
N TYR A 120 0.43 12.20 1.94
CA TYR A 120 1.20 11.07 2.47
C TYR A 120 2.61 11.01 1.87
N ILE A 121 2.72 11.11 0.53
CA ILE A 121 4.02 11.09 -0.17
C ILE A 121 4.89 12.26 0.28
N ALA A 122 4.34 13.47 0.35
CA ALA A 122 5.07 14.65 0.81
C ALA A 122 5.60 14.48 2.26
N LYS A 123 4.77 13.93 3.16
CA LYS A 123 5.20 13.61 4.53
C LYS A 123 6.33 12.58 4.57
N MET A 124 6.29 11.57 3.69
CA MET A 124 7.36 10.60 3.56
C MET A 124 8.66 11.24 3.10
N MET A 125 8.61 12.09 2.07
CA MET A 125 9.77 12.82 1.58
C MET A 125 10.40 13.71 2.67
N LEU A 126 9.57 14.42 3.44
CA LEU A 126 10.05 15.27 4.54
C LEU A 126 10.64 14.48 5.72
N LYS A 127 10.09 13.30 6.04
CA LYS A 127 10.61 12.47 7.14
C LYS A 127 11.81 11.62 6.78
N ARG A 128 12.09 11.42 5.49
CA ARG A 128 13.13 10.52 4.98
C ARG A 128 14.23 11.26 4.22
N VAL A 129 14.50 12.50 4.62
CA VAL A 129 15.58 13.34 4.06
C VAL A 129 16.96 12.72 4.24
N ASP A 130 17.11 11.80 5.18
CA ASP A 130 18.33 11.03 5.44
C ASP A 130 18.55 9.90 4.42
N LYS A 131 17.51 9.50 3.69
CA LYS A 131 17.54 8.42 2.69
C LYS A 131 17.92 8.98 1.31
N LYS A 132 18.65 8.19 0.53
CA LYS A 132 19.04 8.53 -0.84
C LYS A 132 17.92 8.28 -1.84
N TYR A 133 17.08 7.28 -1.59
CA TYR A 133 16.01 6.87 -2.47
C TYR A 133 14.71 6.66 -1.70
N ILE A 134 13.59 7.00 -2.33
CA ILE A 134 12.25 6.62 -1.87
C ILE A 134 11.64 5.77 -2.98
N MET A 135 11.51 4.47 -2.74
CA MET A 135 10.86 3.54 -3.65
C MET A 135 9.35 3.59 -3.46
N ALA A 136 8.63 3.54 -4.58
CA ALA A 136 7.18 3.63 -4.64
C ALA A 136 6.64 2.37 -5.35
N PRO A 137 6.55 1.23 -4.65
CA PRO A 137 5.95 0.06 -5.26
C PRO A 137 4.46 0.36 -5.47
N TYR A 138 3.96 0.18 -6.68
CA TYR A 138 2.64 0.67 -7.07
C TYR A 138 1.83 -0.44 -7.76
N GLY A 139 0.61 -0.65 -7.28
CA GLY A 139 -0.36 -1.56 -7.90
C GLY A 139 -1.19 -0.83 -8.95
N PHE A 140 -0.98 -1.16 -10.22
CA PHE A 140 -1.70 -0.58 -11.37
C PHE A 140 -3.04 -1.25 -11.67
N GLU A 141 -3.30 -2.43 -11.09
CA GLU A 141 -4.41 -3.34 -11.42
C GLU A 141 -5.50 -3.38 -10.35
#